data_AF-A0A1Z9CVL8-F1
#
_entry.id   AF-A0A1Z9CVL8-F1
#
_cell.length_a   1.000
_cell.length_b   1.000
_cell.length_c   1.000
_cell.angle_alpha   90.00
_cell.angle_beta   90.00
_cell.angle_gamma   90.00
#
_symmetry.space_group_name_H-M   'P 1'
#
loop_
_entity.id
_entity.type
_entity.pdbx_description
1 polymer ?
#
loop_
_entity_poly.entity_id
_entity_poly.type
_entity_poly.pdbx_seq_one_letter_code
_entity_poly.pdbx_strand_id
1 'polypeptide(L)' 'MSDNLKKWMLYTDIILLSAWLGYGAKTIYNGGTLSIFYLSIGILTMIGIITFFYIKKDESLLSIMSFDEEE' A
#
# COMPACT_ATOMS: atom_id res chain seq x y z
N MET A 1 2.83 16.52 6.43
CA MET A 1 3.41 15.75 5.30
C MET A 1 2.81 16.31 4.03
N SER A 2 3.59 16.79 3.06
CA SER A 2 3.03 17.30 1.79
C SER A 2 2.27 16.18 1.04
N ASP A 3 1.12 16.50 0.44
CA ASP A 3 0.31 15.53 -0.33
C ASP A 3 1.10 14.85 -1.45
N ASN A 4 2.13 15.51 -1.96
CA ASN A 4 3.03 14.93 -2.94
C ASN A 4 3.84 13.78 -2.32
N LEU A 5 4.36 13.96 -1.10
CA LEU A 5 5.16 12.93 -0.43
C LEU A 5 4.31 11.69 -0.11
N LYS A 6 3.05 11.88 0.33
CA LYS A 6 2.06 10.81 0.50
C LYS A 6 1.86 9.99 -0.79
N LYS A 7 1.71 10.66 -1.95
CA LYS A 7 1.58 9.99 -3.26
C LYS A 7 2.84 9.23 -3.67
N TRP A 8 4.02 9.82 -3.48
CA TRP A 8 5.29 9.17 -3.80
C TRP A 8 5.53 7.90 -2.96
N MET A 9 5.12 7.90 -1.69
CA MET A 9 5.16 6.70 -0.85
C MET A 9 4.24 5.60 -1.40
N LEU A 10 2.99 5.92 -1.76
CA LEU A 10 2.07 4.95 -2.36
C LEU A 10 2.65 4.34 -3.66
N TYR A 11 3.23 5.17 -4.54
CA TYR A 11 3.87 4.66 -5.76
C TYR A 11 5.03 3.73 -5.45
N THR A 12 5.84 4.07 -4.44
CA THR A 12 6.96 3.24 -3.99
C THR A 12 6.46 1.90 -3.47
N ASP A 13 5.41 1.89 -2.65
CA ASP A 13 4.83 0.66 -2.10
C ASP A 13 4.26 -0.24 -3.21
N ILE A 14 3.61 0.33 -4.23
CA ILE A 14 3.10 -0.42 -5.39
C ILE A 14 4.26 -1.05 -6.18
N ILE A 15 5.35 -0.31 -6.41
CA ILE A 15 6.54 -0.84 -7.09
C ILE A 15 7.15 -1.98 -6.27
N LEU A 16 7.25 -1.79 -4.94
CA LEU A 16 7.80 -2.79 -4.03
C LEU A 16 6.96 -4.08 -4.03
N LEU A 17 5.63 -3.95 -3.97
CA LEU A 17 4.69 -5.06 -4.04
C LEU A 17 4.78 -5.80 -5.38
N SER A 18 4.94 -5.07 -6.48
CA SER A 18 5.08 -5.65 -7.82
C SER A 18 6.38 -6.45 -7.96
N ALA A 19 7.49 -5.90 -7.45
CA ALA A 19 8.77 -6.61 -7.41
C ALA A 19 8.71 -7.85 -6.52
N TRP A 20 8.02 -7.76 -5.37
CA TRP A 20 7.76 -8.89 -4.48
C TRP A 20 6.85 -9.96 -5.11
N LEU A 21 5.85 -9.60 -5.90
CA LEU A 21 5.09 -10.61 -6.63
C LEU A 21 5.96 -11.29 -7.71
N GLY A 22 6.73 -10.50 -8.47
CA GLY A 22 7.56 -11.00 -9.55
C GLY A 22 8.66 -11.96 -9.07
N TYR A 23 9.42 -11.59 -8.03
CA TYR A 23 10.44 -12.46 -7.46
C TYR A 23 9.83 -13.70 -6.81
N GLY A 24 8.68 -13.54 -6.13
CA GLY A 24 7.97 -14.63 -5.48
C GLY A 24 7.52 -15.70 -6.47
N ALA A 25 6.84 -15.26 -7.53
CA ALA A 25 6.36 -16.12 -8.61
C ALA A 25 7.52 -16.84 -9.32
N LYS A 26 8.61 -16.12 -9.65
CA LYS A 26 9.80 -16.72 -10.29
C LYS A 26 10.46 -17.78 -9.41
N THR A 27 10.56 -17.52 -8.11
CA THR A 27 11.19 -18.44 -7.16
C THR A 27 10.39 -19.73 -7.04
N ILE A 28 9.05 -19.62 -6.93
CA ILE A 28 8.14 -20.78 -6.89
C ILE A 28 8.18 -21.55 -8.21
N TYR A 29 8.15 -20.86 -9.35
CA TYR A 29 8.22 -21.48 -10.68
C TYR A 29 9.49 -22.32 -10.87
N ASN A 30 10.61 -21.87 -10.29
CA ASN A 30 11.87 -22.59 -10.32
C ASN A 30 11.97 -23.73 -9.26
N GLY A 31 10.89 -24.03 -8.55
CA GLY A 31 10.86 -25.05 -7.49
C GLY A 31 11.56 -24.63 -6.19
N GLY A 32 11.87 -23.34 -6.03
CA GLY A 32 12.46 -22.78 -4.82
C GLY A 32 11.42 -22.54 -3.74
N THR A 33 11.90 -22.38 -2.50
CA THR A 33 11.06 -22.01 -1.35
C THR A 33 11.25 -20.54 -0.99
N LEU A 34 10.16 -19.88 -0.59
CA LEU A 34 10.20 -18.51 -0.10
C LEU A 34 10.44 -18.51 1.41
N SER A 35 11.32 -17.63 1.87
CA SER A 35 11.58 -17.49 3.31
C SER A 35 10.43 -16.80 4.02
N ILE A 36 10.30 -17.04 5.33
CA ILE A 36 9.31 -16.35 6.16
C ILE A 36 9.51 -14.83 6.12
N PHE A 37 10.75 -14.35 6.16
CA PHE A 37 11.06 -12.92 6.04
C PHE A 37 10.55 -12.33 4.73
N TYR A 38 10.68 -13.07 3.64
CA TYR A 38 10.14 -12.65 2.36
C TYR A 38 8.63 -12.44 2.44
N LEU A 39 7.90 -13.40 3.01
CA LEU A 39 6.45 -13.29 3.19
C LEU A 39 6.07 -12.12 4.11
N SER A 40 6.82 -11.89 5.19
CA SER A 40 6.59 -10.77 6.12
C SER A 40 6.72 -9.40 5.43
N ILE A 41 7.67 -9.23 4.51
CA ILE A 41 7.82 -7.98 3.74
C ILE A 41 6.58 -7.70 2.88
N GLY A 42 6.05 -8.72 2.21
CA GLY A 42 4.83 -8.59 1.42
C GLY A 42 3.62 -8.17 2.26
N ILE A 43 3.47 -8.77 3.45
CA ILE A 43 2.39 -8.44 4.39
C ILE A 43 2.51 -7.00 4.90
N LEU A 44 3.71 -6.57 5.30
CA LEU A 44 3.93 -5.19 5.77
C LEU A 44 3.63 -4.16 4.68
N THR A 45 4.01 -4.45 3.43
CA THR A 45 3.75 -3.58 2.29
C THR A 45 2.25 -3.46 2.01
N MET A 46 1.51 -4.58 2.05
CA MET A 46 0.05 -4.60 1.94
C MET A 46 -0.63 -3.78 3.03
N ILE A 47 -0.20 -3.93 4.29
CA ILE A 47 -0.76 -3.17 5.42
C ILE A 47 -0.54 -1.67 5.20
N GLY A 48 0.67 -1.25 4.79
CA GLY A 48 0.97 0.16 4.49
C GLY A 48 0.04 0.75 3.44
N ILE A 49 -0.18 0.02 2.34
CA ILE A 49 -1.10 0.43 1.27
C ILE A 49 -2.53 0.53 1.77
N ILE A 50 -3.03 -0.47 2.51
CA ILE A 50 -4.40 -0.50 3.05
C ILE A 50 -4.63 0.67 4.01
N THR A 51 -3.70 0.89 4.94
CA THR A 51 -3.75 2.00 5.89
C THR A 51 -3.77 3.34 5.17
N PHE A 52 -2.98 3.52 4.11
CA PHE A 52 -3.00 4.73 3.30
C PHE A 52 -4.38 5.00 2.67
N PHE A 53 -5.00 3.96 2.10
CA PHE A 53 -6.35 4.09 1.52
C PHE A 53 -7.42 4.41 2.58
N TYR A 54 -7.32 3.83 3.77
CA TYR A 54 -8.24 4.12 4.87
C TYR A 54 -8.12 5.57 5.35
N ILE A 55 -6.90 6.05 5.61
CA ILE A 55 -6.67 7.44 6.03
C ILE A 55 -7.20 8.43 4.98
N LYS A 56 -6.97 8.16 3.70
CA LYS A 56 -7.47 9.01 2.62
C LYS A 56 -8.99 8.99 2.49
N LYS A 57 -9.63 7.86 2.82
CA LYS A 57 -11.09 7.74 2.86
C LYS A 57 -11.69 8.57 3.99
N ASP A 58 -11.07 8.59 5.16
CA ASP A 58 -11.50 9.45 6.28
C ASP A 58 -11.35 10.95 5.96
N GLU A 59 -10.25 11.37 5.31
CA GLU A 59 -10.11 12.76 4.83
C GLU A 59 -11.23 13.13 3.81
N SER A 60 -11.61 12.20 2.92
CA SER A 60 -12.69 12.45 1.96
C SER A 60 -14.08 12.51 2.59
N LEU A 61 -14.35 11.71 3.62
CA LEU A 61 -15.63 11.71 4.33
C LEU A 61 -15.78 12.95 5.21
N LEU A 62 -14.72 13.34 5.91
CA LEU A 62 -14.69 14.59 6.69
C LEU A 62 -14.88 15.82 5.80
N SER A 63 -14.26 15.85 4.62
CA SER A 63 -14.45 16.94 3.65
C SER A 63 -15.87 17.04 3.10
N ILE A 64 -16.60 15.93 3.00
CA ILE A 64 -18.00 15.92 2.55
C ILE A 64 -18.90 16.37 3.70
N MET A 65 -18.69 15.85 4.91
CA MET A 65 -19.47 16.28 6.10
C MET A 65 -19.29 17.76 6.43
N SER A 66 -18.09 18.34 6.24
CA SER A 66 -17.89 19.78 6.44
C SER A 66 -18.59 20.64 5.37
N PHE A 67 -18.88 20.09 4.19
CA PHE A 67 -19.55 20.81 3.11
C PHE A 67 -21.07 20.85 3.32
N ASP A 68 -21.64 19.83 3.97
CA ASP A 68 -23.07 19.75 4.31
C ASP A 68 -23.45 20.59 5.56
N GLU A 69 -22.49 20.99 6.40
CA GLU A 69 -22.74 21.86 7.56
C GLU A 69 -22.71 23.36 7.26
N GLU A 70 -22.30 23.78 6.05
CA GLU A 70 -22.26 25.18 5.61
C GLU A 70 -23.42 25.61 4.68
N GLU A 71 -24.48 24.79 4.54
CA GLU A 71 -25.74 25.14 3.85
C GLU A 71 -26.89 25.46 4.83
#